data_AF-A0A3A9ADC3-F1
#
_entry.id   AF-A0A3A9ADC3-F1
#
_cell.length_a   1.000
_cell.length_b   1.000
_cell.length_c   1.000
_cell.angle_alpha   90.00
_cell.angle_beta   90.00
_cell.angle_gamma   90.00
#
_symmetry.space_group_name_H-M   'P 1'
#
loop_
_entity.id
_entity.type
_entity.pdbx_description
1 polymer ?
#
loop_
_entity_poly.entity_id
_entity_poly.type
_entity_poly.pdbx_seq_one_letter_code
_entity_poly.pdbx_strand_id
1 'polypeptide(L)'
;MKKKLYQEWDRVLLLEKASPYVFRTRLERVLNHTVRYADCENDNQLSETCKLIAHKLMYISDQSNQTSDGCLNSFNILKQDMLVVKAGLEG
;
A
#
# COMPACT_ATOMS: atom_id res chain seq x y z
N MET A 1 14.98 -7.98 -7.78
CA MET A 1 13.54 -7.63 -7.76
C MET A 1 13.14 -6.92 -6.46
N LYS A 2 13.46 -7.50 -5.30
CA LYS A 2 13.19 -6.97 -3.95
C LYS A 2 13.59 -5.50 -3.71
N LYS A 3 14.81 -5.09 -4.06
CA LYS A 3 15.29 -3.69 -3.92
C LYS A 3 14.41 -2.66 -4.65
N LYS A 4 13.85 -3.02 -5.80
CA LYS A 4 12.95 -2.15 -6.57
C LYS A 4 11.58 -2.02 -5.88
N LEU A 5 11.05 -3.13 -5.35
CA LEU A 5 9.80 -3.13 -4.57
C LEU A 5 9.94 -2.28 -3.31
N TYR A 6 11.06 -2.40 -2.61
CA TYR A 6 11.34 -1.58 -1.43
C TYR A 6 11.29 -0.08 -1.75
N GLN A 7 11.95 0.35 -2.83
CA GLN A 7 11.91 1.73 -3.29
C GLN A 7 10.50 2.17 -3.73
N GLU A 8 9.73 1.27 -4.33
CA GLU A 8 8.33 1.52 -4.68
C GLU A 8 7.47 1.74 -3.44
N TRP A 9 7.62 0.93 -2.39
CA TRP A 9 6.96 1.09 -1.10
C TRP A 9 7.35 2.39 -0.39
N ASP A 10 8.64 2.74 -0.35
CA ASP A 10 9.11 4.01 0.22
C ASP A 10 8.42 5.21 -0.42
N ARG A 11 8.29 5.20 -1.75
CA ARG A 11 7.62 6.29 -2.48
C ARG A 11 6.14 6.43 -2.13
N VAL A 12 5.47 5.36 -1.73
CA VAL A 12 4.06 5.44 -1.28
C VAL A 12 4.00 5.91 0.17
N LEU A 13 4.90 5.43 1.04
CA LEU A 13 4.96 5.82 2.46
C LEU A 13 5.31 7.31 2.66
N LEU A 14 6.01 7.93 1.71
CA LEU A 14 6.34 9.36 1.73
C LEU A 14 5.21 10.27 1.21
N LEU A 15 4.04 9.71 0.83
CA LEU A 15 2.89 10.50 0.39
C LEU A 15 2.16 11.11 1.59
N GLU A 16 2.59 12.29 2.04
CA GLU A 16 1.94 12.96 3.17
C GLU A 16 0.72 13.81 2.77
N LYS A 17 0.57 14.17 1.49
CA LYS A 17 -0.51 15.05 0.97
C LYS A 17 -0.95 14.70 -0.45
N ALA A 18 -1.11 13.41 -0.74
CA ALA A 18 -1.61 12.97 -2.03
C ALA A 18 -3.13 13.08 -2.10
N SER A 19 -3.66 13.46 -3.27
CA SER A 19 -5.09 13.31 -3.53
C SER A 19 -5.50 11.83 -3.42
N PRO A 20 -6.77 11.55 -3.08
CA PRO A 20 -7.25 10.19 -2.91
C PRO A 20 -6.91 9.26 -4.07
N TYR A 21 -7.18 9.75 -5.27
CA TYR A 21 -6.90 9.07 -6.52
C TYR A 21 -5.41 8.72 -6.66
N VAL A 22 -4.51 9.69 -6.46
CA VAL A 22 -3.06 9.49 -6.62
C VAL A 22 -2.54 8.46 -5.62
N PHE A 23 -2.97 8.55 -4.36
CA PHE A 23 -2.60 7.59 -3.33
C PHE A 23 -3.07 6.18 -3.70
N ARG A 24 -4.35 6.02 -4.03
CA ARG A 24 -4.97 4.74 -4.38
C ARG A 24 -4.27 4.08 -5.56
N THR A 25 -4.12 4.80 -6.68
CA THR A 25 -3.47 4.26 -7.88
C THR A 25 -2.02 3.82 -7.61
N ARG A 26 -1.27 4.60 -6.83
CA ARG A 26 0.12 4.24 -6.48
C ARG A 26 0.17 3.00 -5.59
N LEU A 27 -0.69 2.94 -4.57
CA LEU A 27 -0.74 1.80 -3.67
C LEU A 27 -1.18 0.51 -4.38
N GLU A 28 -2.24 0.55 -5.21
CA GLU A 28 -2.70 -0.60 -6.00
C GLU A 28 -1.58 -1.15 -6.91
N ARG A 29 -0.81 -0.27 -7.53
CA ARG A 29 0.31 -0.67 -8.39
C ARG A 29 1.39 -1.42 -7.61
N VAL A 30 1.80 -0.88 -6.46
CA VAL A 30 2.83 -1.49 -5.62
C VAL A 30 2.36 -2.81 -5.00
N LEU A 31 1.10 -2.88 -4.58
CA LEU A 31 0.49 -4.12 -4.10
C LEU A 31 0.53 -5.21 -5.17
N ASN A 32 0.11 -4.90 -6.40
CA ASN A 32 0.13 -5.87 -7.51
C ASN A 32 1.54 -6.36 -7.83
N HIS A 33 2.53 -5.48 -7.81
CA HIS A 33 3.93 -5.87 -8.00
C HIS A 33 4.42 -6.77 -6.87
N THR A 34 4.04 -6.47 -5.63
CA THR A 34 4.48 -7.22 -4.44
C THR A 34 3.81 -8.58 -4.36
N VAL A 35 2.51 -8.70 -4.68
CA VAL A 35 1.82 -9.99 -4.78
C VAL A 35 2.48 -10.89 -5.82
N ARG A 36 2.77 -10.38 -7.02
CA ARG A 36 3.49 -11.15 -8.05
C ARG A 36 4.85 -11.65 -7.57
N TYR A 37 5.59 -10.81 -6.85
CA TYR A 37 6.85 -11.22 -6.24
C TYR A 37 6.64 -12.31 -5.18
N ALA A 38 5.70 -12.11 -4.26
CA ALA A 38 5.38 -13.06 -3.21
C ALA A 38 4.98 -14.43 -3.77
N ASP A 39 4.14 -14.45 -4.81
CA ASP A 39 3.71 -15.67 -5.47
C ASP A 39 4.88 -16.38 -6.17
N CYS A 40 5.85 -15.65 -6.75
CA CYS A 40 7.07 -16.23 -7.31
C CYS A 40 7.99 -16.85 -6.25
N GLU A 41 8.05 -16.25 -5.06
CA GLU A 41 8.89 -16.70 -3.94
C GLU A 41 8.17 -17.71 -3.03
N ASN A 42 6.91 -18.06 -3.33
CA ASN A 42 6.02 -18.86 -2.46
C ASN A 42 5.83 -18.25 -1.05
N ASP A 43 5.90 -16.93 -0.94
CA ASP A 43 5.68 -16.18 0.29
C ASP A 43 4.18 -15.90 0.48
N ASN A 44 3.47 -16.90 1.00
CA ASN A 44 2.03 -16.81 1.22
C ASN A 44 1.65 -15.70 2.20
N GLN A 45 2.48 -15.46 3.23
CA GLN A 45 2.23 -14.43 4.23
C GLN A 45 2.28 -13.03 3.62
N LEU A 46 3.28 -12.74 2.79
CA LEU A 46 3.40 -11.47 2.08
C LEU A 46 2.25 -11.28 1.08
N SER A 47 1.88 -12.34 0.36
CA SER A 47 0.76 -12.34 -0.59
C SER A 47 -0.58 -12.03 0.11
N GLU A 48 -0.87 -12.70 1.23
CA GLU A 48 -2.07 -12.46 2.05
C GLU A 48 -2.11 -11.06 2.65
N THR A 49 -0.98 -10.57 3.18
CA THR A 49 -0.89 -9.22 3.74
C THR A 49 -1.20 -8.17 2.67
N CYS A 50 -0.65 -8.32 1.46
CA CYS A 50 -0.95 -7.41 0.35
C CYS A 50 -2.43 -7.48 -0.08
N LYS A 51 -3.02 -8.68 -0.13
CA LYS A 51 -4.44 -8.87 -0.46
C LYS A 51 -5.36 -8.22 0.58
N LEU A 52 -5.00 -8.27 1.86
CA LEU A 52 -5.74 -7.59 2.93
C LEU A 52 -5.74 -6.07 2.76
N ILE A 53 -4.58 -5.48 2.43
CA ILE A 53 -4.48 -4.04 2.15
C ILE A 53 -5.32 -3.67 0.93
N ALA A 54 -5.23 -4.45 -0.15
CA ALA A 54 -6.05 -4.24 -1.35
C ALA A 54 -7.55 -4.29 -1.01
N HIS A 55 -7.96 -5.23 -0.18
CA HIS A 55 -9.34 -5.34 0.28
C HIS A 55 -9.77 -4.09 1.06
N LYS A 56 -9.00 -3.65 2.06
CA LYS A 56 -9.26 -2.42 2.82
C LYS A 56 -9.37 -1.19 1.91
N LEU A 57 -8.53 -1.12 0.87
CA LEU A 57 -8.52 -0.03 -0.11
C LEU A 57 -9.82 0.06 -0.94
N MET A 58 -10.52 -1.05 -1.18
CA MET A 58 -11.81 -1.03 -1.89
C MET A 58 -12.91 -0.30 -1.12
N TYR A 59 -12.87 -0.36 0.22
CA TYR A 59 -13.88 0.24 1.10
C TYR A 59 -13.56 1.68 1.49
N ILE A 60 -12.37 2.16 1.14
CA ILE A 60 -12.02 3.56 1.26
C ILE A 60 -12.70 4.31 0.11
N SER A 61 -13.82 4.98 0.40
CA SER A 61 -14.49 5.88 -0.55
C SER A 61 -13.83 7.25 -0.57
N ASP A 62 -13.92 7.94 -1.71
CA ASP A 62 -13.30 9.26 -1.91
C ASP A 62 -13.89 10.35 -1.01
N GLN A 63 -15.07 10.18 -0.42
CA GLN A 63 -15.76 11.25 0.33
C GLN A 63 -15.83 11.04 1.85
N SER A 64 -15.69 9.82 2.36
CA SER A 64 -15.91 9.53 3.79
C SER A 64 -14.67 9.70 4.67
N ASN A 65 -13.49 9.79 4.06
CA ASN A 65 -12.20 9.88 4.74
C ASN A 65 -11.33 11.04 4.24
N GLN A 66 -11.91 12.11 3.70
CA GLN A 66 -11.15 13.31 3.34
C GLN A 66 -11.02 14.24 4.54
N THR A 67 -9.80 14.67 4.86
CA THR A 67 -9.55 15.79 5.76
C THR A 67 -10.00 17.09 5.08
N SER A 68 -10.19 18.16 5.87
CA SER A 68 -10.70 19.45 5.40
C SER A 68 -9.87 20.10 4.29
N ASP A 69 -8.61 19.66 4.12
CA ASP A 69 -7.66 20.07 3.08
C ASP A 69 -7.65 19.14 1.85
N GLY A 70 -8.56 18.17 1.77
CA GLY A 70 -8.72 17.25 0.64
C GLY A 70 -7.75 16.06 0.63
N CYS A 71 -6.98 15.84 1.70
CA CYS A 71 -6.11 14.67 1.84
C CYS A 71 -6.88 13.45 2.37
N LEU A 72 -6.46 12.23 2.03
CA LEU A 72 -7.07 11.00 2.57
C LEU A 72 -6.55 10.69 3.97
N ASN A 73 -7.44 10.65 4.96
CA ASN A 73 -7.20 10.01 6.26
C ASN A 73 -6.95 8.50 6.11
N SER A 74 -7.37 7.91 5.00
CA SER A 74 -7.13 6.51 4.69
C SER A 74 -5.65 6.14 4.61
N PHE A 75 -4.76 7.12 4.37
CA PHE A 75 -3.32 6.89 4.55
C PHE A 75 -3.01 6.47 5.99
N ASN A 76 -3.56 7.15 7.00
CA ASN A 76 -3.34 6.82 8.41
C ASN A 76 -3.89 5.43 8.77
N ILE A 77 -5.01 5.03 8.17
CA ILE A 77 -5.61 3.70 8.37
C ILE A 77 -4.70 2.60 7.84
N LEU A 78 -4.10 2.80 6.66
CA LEU A 78 -3.29 1.78 5.99
C LEU A 78 -1.81 1.83 6.35
N LYS A 79 -1.31 2.94 6.91
CA LYS A 79 0.13 3.16 7.15
C LYS A 79 0.81 2.02 7.91
N GLN A 80 0.15 1.50 8.95
CA GLN A 80 0.72 0.40 9.73
C GLN A 80 0.81 -0.89 8.92
N ASP A 81 -0.23 -1.24 8.17
CA ASP A 81 -0.20 -2.43 7.29
C ASP A 81 0.91 -2.30 6.23
N MET A 82 1.09 -1.10 5.67
CA MET A 82 2.14 -0.83 4.68
C MET A 82 3.54 -0.97 5.28
N LEU A 83 3.75 -0.54 6.53
CA LEU A 83 5.02 -0.72 7.24
C LEU A 83 5.32 -2.20 7.51
N VAL A 84 4.29 -3.01 7.81
CA VAL A 84 4.43 -4.46 7.97
C VAL A 84 4.91 -5.12 6.67
N VAL A 85 4.31 -4.76 5.53
CA VAL A 85 4.76 -5.28 4.22
C VAL A 85 6.21 -4.89 3.95
N LYS A 86 6.58 -3.64 4.23
CA LYS A 86 7.94 -3.17 4.04
C LYS A 86 8.95 -3.95 4.91
N ALA A 87 8.63 -4.22 6.17
CA ALA A 87 9.47 -5.03 7.04
C ALA A 87 9.62 -6.47 6.53
N GLY A 88 8.54 -7.08 6.01
CA GLY A 88 8.59 -8.39 5.36
C GLY A 88 9.49 -8.43 4.10
N LEU A 89 9.66 -7.29 3.43
CA LEU A 89 10.60 -7.16 2.31
C LEU A 89 12.06 -6.95 2.74
N GLU A 90 12.35 -6.63 4.01
CA GLU A 90 13.72 -6.54 4.52
C GLU A 90 14.26 -7.91 4.93
N GLY A 91 13.40 -8.77 5.49
CA GLY A 91 13.72 -10.10 6.01
C GLY A 91 14.16 -11.12 4.96
#